data_AF-A0A1E5H752-F1
#
_entry.id   AF-A0A1E5H752-F1
#
_cell.length_a   1.000
_cell.length_b   1.000
_cell.length_c   1.000
_cell.angle_alpha   90.00
_cell.angle_beta   90.00
_cell.angle_gamma   90.00
#
_symmetry.space_group_name_H-M   'P 1'
#
loop_
_entity.id
_entity.type
_entity.pdbx_description
1 polymer ?
#
loop_
_entity_poly.entity_id
_entity_poly.type
_entity_poly.pdbx_seq_one_letter_code
_entity_poly.pdbx_strand_id
1 'polypeptide(L)'
;MSVKSSITVAGSVSASFSKSASALNSINASTSVASRTNVAGNERAKTSTVNYGKGLKQLSTSIVSAGDAIHSVAKDFATIDQQASKQFQSNSLGNWLK
;
A
#
# COMPACT_ATOMS: atom_id res chain seq x y z
N MET A 1 -11.26 12.12 -23.42
CA MET A 1 -10.33 11.66 -22.37
C MET A 1 -11.16 10.99 -21.29
N SER A 2 -10.99 9.69 -21.06
CA SER A 2 -11.74 8.97 -20.02
C SER A 2 -11.12 9.29 -18.66
N VAL A 3 -11.83 10.05 -17.82
CA VAL A 3 -11.45 10.20 -16.42
C VAL A 3 -11.51 8.81 -15.81
N LYS A 4 -10.36 8.27 -15.38
CA LYS A 4 -10.33 6.96 -14.72
C LYS A 4 -11.04 7.09 -13.38
N SER A 5 -11.93 6.16 -13.06
CA SER A 5 -12.60 6.11 -11.76
C SER A 5 -11.57 6.04 -10.63
N SER A 6 -11.85 6.72 -9.52
CA SER A 6 -11.01 6.73 -8.31
C SER A 6 -10.65 5.32 -7.84
N ILE A 7 -11.56 4.35 -7.98
CA ILE A 7 -11.31 2.92 -7.70
C ILE A 7 -10.22 2.35 -8.59
N THR A 8 -10.23 2.64 -9.88
CA THR A 8 -9.24 2.12 -10.84
C THR A 8 -7.86 2.69 -10.54
N VAL A 9 -7.78 3.99 -10.21
CA VAL A 9 -6.52 4.64 -9.82
C VAL A 9 -6.00 4.05 -8.52
N ALA A 10 -6.83 3.97 -7.47
CA ALA A 10 -6.43 3.41 -6.19
C ALA A 10 -6.08 1.92 -6.24
N GLY A 11 -6.78 1.13 -7.06
CA GLY A 11 -6.42 -0.26 -7.35
C GLY A 11 -5.03 -0.37 -7.96
N SER A 12 -4.68 0.50 -8.92
CA SER A 12 -3.35 0.52 -9.53
C SER A 12 -2.24 0.95 -8.55
N VAL A 13 -2.54 1.90 -7.65
CA VAL A 13 -1.61 2.36 -6.61
C VAL A 13 -1.40 1.28 -5.55
N SER A 14 -2.48 0.68 -5.04
CA SER A 14 -2.43 -0.43 -4.09
C SER A 14 -1.67 -1.63 -4.65
N ALA A 15 -1.90 -1.99 -5.91
CA ALA A 15 -1.15 -3.05 -6.59
C ALA A 15 0.36 -2.71 -6.70
N SER A 16 0.69 -1.45 -7.00
CA SER A 16 2.09 -1.00 -7.03
C SER A 16 2.74 -1.05 -5.64
N PHE A 17 1.99 -0.70 -4.59
CA PHE A 17 2.45 -0.76 -3.20
C PHE A 17 2.66 -2.21 -2.75
N SER A 18 1.72 -3.10 -3.07
CA SER A 18 1.84 -4.54 -2.83
C SER A 18 3.07 -5.15 -3.53
N LYS A 19 3.35 -4.73 -4.77
CA LYS A 19 4.55 -5.14 -5.52
C LYS A 19 5.83 -4.64 -4.85
N SER A 20 5.87 -3.38 -4.41
CA SER A 20 7.00 -2.81 -3.67
C SER A 20 7.24 -3.51 -2.32
N ALA A 21 6.18 -3.80 -1.57
CA ALA A 21 6.25 -4.56 -0.33
C ALA A 21 6.79 -5.98 -0.57
N SER A 22 6.31 -6.66 -1.61
CA SER A 22 6.80 -7.98 -2.00
C SER A 22 8.29 -7.95 -2.36
N ALA A 23 8.74 -6.91 -3.08
CA ALA A 23 10.15 -6.72 -3.39
C ALA A 23 10.99 -6.48 -2.13
N LEU A 24 10.52 -5.66 -1.19
CA LEU A 24 11.20 -5.44 0.09
C LEU A 24 11.28 -6.70 0.94
N ASN A 25 10.21 -7.49 0.97
CA ASN A 25 10.18 -8.76 1.71
C ASN A 25 11.03 -9.85 1.03
N SER A 26 11.28 -9.74 -0.29
CA SER A 26 12.22 -10.61 -1.01
C SER A 26 13.69 -10.24 -0.82
N ILE A 27 13.99 -9.09 -0.20
CA ILE A 27 15.35 -8.77 0.23
C ILE A 27 15.68 -9.70 1.40
N ASN A 28 16.14 -10.90 1.05
CA ASN A 28 16.64 -11.87 2.00
C ASN A 28 18.03 -11.38 2.39
N ALA A 29 18.11 -10.65 3.52
CA ALA A 29 19.37 -10.23 4.12
C ALA A 29 20.09 -11.45 4.73
N SER A 30 20.37 -12.46 3.92
CA SER A 30 21.32 -13.51 4.25
C SER A 30 22.71 -12.90 4.08
N THR A 31 23.10 -12.05 5.04
CA THR A 31 24.51 -11.85 5.26
C THR A 31 25.01 -13.20 5.75
N SER A 32 25.90 -13.84 4.99
CA SER A 32 26.68 -14.96 5.51
C SER A 32 27.42 -14.43 6.73
N VAL A 33 26.80 -14.58 7.90
CA VAL A 33 27.40 -14.21 9.16
C VAL A 33 28.59 -15.14 9.30
N ALA A 34 29.80 -14.61 9.09
CA ALA A 34 31.00 -15.38 9.29
C ALA A 34 31.08 -15.75 10.78
N SER A 35 30.64 -16.97 11.13
CA SER A 35 30.64 -17.49 12.51
C SER A 35 32.05 -17.65 13.10
N ARG A 36 33.11 -17.37 12.33
CA ARG A 36 34.51 -17.62 12.71
C ARG A 36 35.34 -16.37 13.00
N THR A 37 34.79 -15.17 12.80
CA THR A 37 35.57 -13.93 12.96
C THR A 37 35.25 -13.27 14.31
N ASN A 38 36.09 -13.51 15.32
CA ASN A 38 36.00 -12.92 16.66
C ASN A 38 36.63 -11.51 16.70
N VAL A 39 36.24 -10.64 15.77
CA VAL A 39 36.62 -9.21 15.81
C VAL A 39 35.48 -8.46 16.47
N ALA A 40 35.76 -7.53 17.37
CA ALA A 40 34.78 -6.77 18.15
C ALA A 40 33.68 -6.04 17.31
N GLY A 41 33.81 -5.99 15.99
CA GLY A 41 32.81 -5.47 15.05
C GLY A 41 31.79 -6.51 14.53
N ASN A 42 32.05 -7.81 14.63
CA ASN A 42 31.20 -8.85 14.03
C ASN A 42 29.83 -8.95 14.72
N GLU A 43 29.78 -8.89 16.06
CA GLU A 43 28.50 -8.84 16.76
C GLU A 43 27.71 -7.57 16.44
N ARG A 44 28.36 -6.42 16.32
CA ARG A 44 27.69 -5.18 15.87
C ARG A 44 27.14 -5.32 14.45
N ALA A 45 27.88 -5.96 13.54
CA ALA A 45 27.43 -6.22 12.17
C ALA A 45 26.24 -7.20 12.12
N LYS A 46 26.25 -8.24 12.95
CA LYS A 46 25.13 -9.17 13.12
C LYS A 46 23.89 -8.46 13.63
N THR A 47 24.01 -7.71 14.72
CA THR A 47 22.89 -6.94 15.28
C THR A 47 22.37 -5.92 14.27
N SER A 48 23.26 -5.22 13.56
CA SER A 48 22.88 -4.26 12.53
C SER A 48 22.11 -4.93 11.38
N THR A 49 22.55 -6.10 10.92
CA THR A 49 21.83 -6.88 9.89
C THR A 49 20.45 -7.30 10.36
N VAL A 50 20.34 -7.84 11.58
CA VAL A 50 19.04 -8.25 12.15
C VAL A 50 18.09 -7.05 12.27
N ASN A 51 18.60 -5.91 12.75
CA ASN A 51 17.82 -4.67 12.85
C ASN A 51 17.41 -4.15 11.47
N TYR A 52 18.30 -4.23 10.48
CA TYR A 52 18.01 -3.86 9.10
C TYR A 52 16.90 -4.73 8.49
N GLY A 53 16.98 -6.06 8.64
CA GLY A 53 15.93 -6.97 8.18
C GLY A 53 14.59 -6.73 8.88
N LYS A 54 14.62 -6.45 10.19
CA LYS A 54 13.41 -6.06 10.94
C LYS A 54 12.81 -4.76 10.40
N GLY A 55 13.65 -3.76 10.13
CA GLY A 55 13.23 -2.48 9.54
C GLY A 55 12.61 -2.64 8.15
N LEU A 56 13.22 -3.45 7.28
CA LEU A 56 12.66 -3.76 5.96
C LEU A 56 11.29 -4.43 6.05
N LYS A 57 11.13 -5.38 6.98
CA LYS A 57 9.84 -6.05 7.20
C LYS A 57 8.78 -5.08 7.71
N GLN A 58 9.13 -4.19 8.64
CA GLN A 58 8.23 -3.14 9.12
C GLN A 58 7.83 -2.19 7.99
N LEU A 59 8.78 -1.74 7.18
CA LEU A 59 8.53 -0.87 6.02
C LEU A 59 7.60 -1.53 5.01
N SER A 60 7.85 -2.81 4.69
CA SER A 60 6.99 -3.61 3.82
C SER A 60 5.55 -3.65 4.33
N THR A 61 5.35 -3.96 5.62
CA THR A 61 4.01 -3.97 6.23
C THR A 61 3.33 -2.60 6.17
N SER A 62 4.06 -1.52 6.46
CA SER A 62 3.51 -0.16 6.37
C SER A 62 3.09 0.21 4.95
N ILE A 63 3.85 -0.21 3.93
CA ILE A 63 3.51 0.02 2.52
C ILE A 63 2.23 -0.73 2.14
N VAL A 64 2.08 -2.01 2.54
CA VAL A 64 0.83 -2.76 2.30
C VAL A 64 -0.35 -2.06 2.97
N SER A 65 -0.22 -1.70 4.25
CA SER A 65 -1.28 -1.03 5.00
C SER A 65 -1.69 0.31 4.37
N ALA A 66 -0.73 1.10 3.88
CA ALA A 66 -1.03 2.34 3.15
C ALA A 66 -1.75 2.06 1.83
N GLY A 67 -1.35 1.02 1.09
CA GLY A 67 -2.02 0.59 -0.14
C GLY A 67 -3.48 0.18 0.11
N ASP A 68 -3.73 -0.55 1.18
CA ASP A 68 -5.09 -0.98 1.59
C ASP A 68 -5.95 0.22 1.99
N ALA A 69 -5.40 1.17 2.74
CA ALA A 69 -6.11 2.40 3.11
C ALA A 69 -6.49 3.24 1.89
N ILE A 70 -5.57 3.41 0.93
CA ILE A 70 -5.85 4.09 -0.34
C ILE A 70 -6.97 3.39 -1.11
N HIS A 71 -6.94 2.06 -1.16
CA HIS A 71 -7.99 1.28 -1.80
C HIS A 71 -9.35 1.46 -1.12
N SER A 72 -9.39 1.45 0.22
CA SER A 72 -10.62 1.67 1.00
C SER A 72 -11.23 3.04 0.74
N VAL A 73 -10.42 4.10 0.85
CA VAL A 73 -10.89 5.48 0.62
C VAL A 73 -11.46 5.65 -0.79
N ALA A 74 -10.85 5.02 -1.78
CA ALA A 74 -11.35 5.08 -3.15
C ALA A 74 -12.70 4.36 -3.33
N LYS A 75 -12.93 3.27 -2.60
CA LYS A 75 -14.23 2.59 -2.56
C LYS A 75 -15.30 3.47 -1.92
N ASP A 76 -14.96 4.17 -0.86
CA ASP A 76 -15.86 5.12 -0.21
C ASP A 76 -16.22 6.27 -1.16
N PHE A 77 -15.23 6.85 -1.85
CA PHE A 77 -15.49 7.87 -2.88
C PHE A 77 -16.38 7.39 -4.00
N ALA A 78 -16.18 6.17 -4.51
CA ALA A 78 -17.05 5.61 -5.55
C ALA A 78 -18.49 5.38 -5.05
N THR A 79 -18.65 5.01 -3.79
CA THR A 79 -19.98 4.84 -3.17
C THR A 79 -20.69 6.19 -3.04
N ILE A 80 -19.97 7.22 -2.57
CA ILE A 80 -20.49 8.60 -2.47
C ILE A 80 -20.87 9.13 -3.84
N ASP A 81 -20.01 8.96 -4.85
CA ASP A 81 -20.27 9.41 -6.22
C ASP A 81 -21.51 8.71 -6.82
N GLN A 82 -21.65 7.39 -6.57
CA GLN A 82 -22.83 6.65 -6.98
C GLN A 82 -24.10 7.15 -6.28
N GLN A 83 -24.05 7.44 -4.98
CA GLN A 83 -25.19 8.00 -4.24
C GLN A 83 -25.57 9.40 -4.75
N ALA A 84 -24.57 10.27 -4.95
CA ALA A 84 -24.76 11.62 -5.48
C ALA A 84 -25.39 11.57 -6.89
N SER A 85 -24.93 10.67 -7.76
CA SER A 85 -25.50 10.51 -9.11
C SER A 85 -26.98 10.08 -9.08
N LYS A 86 -27.34 9.14 -8.19
CA LYS A 86 -28.74 8.70 -8.00
C LYS A 86 -29.61 9.83 -7.46
N GLN A 87 -29.10 10.61 -6.51
CA GLN A 87 -29.81 11.73 -5.93
C GLN A 87 -30.02 12.87 -6.96
N PHE A 88 -29.03 13.11 -7.81
CA PHE A 88 -29.16 14.04 -8.94
C PHE A 88 -30.20 13.57 -9.96
N GLN A 89 -30.20 12.29 -10.34
CA GLN A 89 -31.21 11.75 -11.25
C GLN A 89 -32.62 11.87 -10.67
N SER A 90 -32.79 11.50 -9.39
CA SER A 90 -34.07 11.61 -8.67
C SER A 90 -34.59 13.06 -8.62
N ASN A 91 -33.74 14.02 -8.27
CA ASN A 91 -34.11 15.44 -8.25
C ASN A 91 -34.40 16.00 -9.65
N SER A 92 -33.66 15.56 -10.68
CA SER A 92 -33.93 16.00 -12.06
C SER A 92 -35.29 15.51 -12.58
N LEU A 93 -35.67 14.28 -12.24
CA LEU A 93 -36.98 13.71 -12.57
C LEU A 93 -38.11 14.38 -11.79
N GLY A 94 -37.90 14.64 -10.49
CA GLY A 94 -38.86 15.34 -9.64
C GLY A 94 -39.11 16.80 -10.06
N ASN A 95 -38.14 17.44 -10.71
CA ASN A 95 -38.27 18.81 -11.22
C ASN A 95 -38.83 18.88 -12.66
N TRP A 96 -38.89 17.75 -13.37
CA TRP A 96 -39.53 17.64 -14.69
C TRP A 96 -41.02 17.27 -14.60
N LEU A 97 -41.45 16.64 -13.50
CA LEU A 97 -42.84 16.28 -13.21
C LEU A 97 -43.65 17.39 -12.49
N LYS A 98 -43.08 18.59 -12.33
CA LYS A 98 -43.75 19.80 -11.85
C LYS A 98 -43.88 20.80 -12.98
#